data_AF-A0A484VGZ7-F1
#
_entry.id   AF-A0A484VGZ7-F1
#
_cell.length_a   1.000
_cell.length_b   1.000
_cell.length_c   1.000
_cell.angle_alpha   90.00
_cell.angle_beta   90.00
_cell.angle_gamma   90.00
#
_symmetry.space_group_name_H-M   'P 1'
#
loop_
_entity.id
_entity.type
_entity.pdbx_description
1 polymer ?
#
loop_
_entity_poly.entity_id
_entity_poly.type
_entity_poly.pdbx_seq_one_letter_code
_entity_poly.pdbx_strand_id
1 'polypeptide(L)'
;MTPDAAKQWDTSTRSRQARLARARQAVGARLRDKQVQAEDIGALLSAVIEPGDRVCLEGNNQKQADFLAAALAALDPAQVHDLHMVQSVLALPEHLDIFERGIASRLDFSFSGPQAQRLAKLVDARRIQIGAIHTYLELFSRYFVDLTPRVSLVCAQAADAQGNLYTGPNTEDTPAIVEATAFRRGIVIAQVNEIVDTVPRVDIPADWVDFVVQSPRPHFIEPLFTRDPALISEIQVLMAMMAIKGIYAEYGVQRLNHGIGFDTAAIELLLPTYAASLGLKGKICRHWALNPHPALIPAIEAGFVESVHSFGSELGMESYVAARSDVFFTGADGSMRSNRAFCQAAGHYACDLFIGSTLQIDLQGNSSTATRGRIAGFGGASNMGADARGRRHASPAWLRAGQEAQAGGAGAMPRGRKLVVQMVETFREHMAPAFVETLDAWGLAEDMGMELPPVMIYGDDVTHILTEEGIANLLLCRTAEEREQAIRGVAGYTPVGLARDKRMVENLRDRGVIRRPADLGIDPRLATRDLLAARTVKDLVRASGGLYQPPRRFRNW
;
A
#
# COMPACT_ATOMS: atom_id res chain seq x y z
N MET A 1 24.72 -29.03 42.20
CA MET A 1 24.47 -27.80 41.42
C MET A 1 25.56 -27.69 40.38
N THR A 2 25.26 -28.09 39.15
CA THR A 2 26.10 -27.75 37.99
C THR A 2 26.15 -26.23 37.88
N PRO A 3 27.33 -25.62 37.65
CA PRO A 3 27.40 -24.18 37.47
C PRO A 3 26.53 -23.82 36.26
N ASP A 4 25.53 -22.97 36.46
CA ASP A 4 24.72 -22.43 35.37
C ASP A 4 25.68 -21.83 34.34
N ALA A 5 25.67 -22.40 33.13
CA ALA A 5 26.51 -21.92 32.05
C ALA A 5 26.20 -20.43 31.85
N ALA A 6 27.21 -19.58 32.04
CA ALA A 6 27.05 -18.13 31.95
C ALA A 6 26.38 -17.76 30.62
N LYS A 7 25.25 -17.04 30.69
CA LYS A 7 24.47 -16.66 29.51
C LYS A 7 25.35 -15.88 28.53
N GLN A 8 25.44 -16.38 27.31
CA GLN A 8 26.22 -15.75 26.25
C GLN A 8 25.44 -14.61 25.58
N TRP A 9 26.01 -13.39 25.58
CA TRP A 9 25.35 -12.16 25.10
C TRP A 9 25.73 -11.73 23.67
N ASP A 10 26.67 -12.43 23.04
CA ASP A 10 27.22 -12.11 21.72
C ASP A 10 26.88 -13.16 20.63
N THR A 11 25.91 -14.05 20.89
CA THR A 11 25.52 -15.14 19.99
C THR A 11 25.21 -14.66 18.56
N SER A 12 24.49 -13.52 18.44
CA SER A 12 24.20 -12.89 17.13
C SER A 12 25.45 -12.40 16.40
N THR A 13 26.41 -11.81 17.13
CA THR A 13 27.67 -11.33 16.56
C THR A 13 28.50 -12.51 16.04
N ARG A 14 28.59 -13.59 16.82
CA ARG A 14 29.31 -14.81 16.43
C ARG A 14 28.66 -15.49 15.23
N SER A 15 27.33 -15.59 15.20
CA SER A 15 26.59 -16.12 14.04
C SER A 15 26.88 -15.30 12.78
N ARG A 16 26.83 -13.96 12.88
CA ARG A 16 27.18 -13.08 11.75
C ARG A 16 28.61 -13.32 11.26
N GLN A 17 29.59 -13.38 12.17
CA GLN A 17 30.98 -13.62 11.80
C GLN A 17 31.17 -14.98 11.11
N ALA A 18 30.49 -16.02 11.59
CA ALA A 18 30.53 -17.34 10.97
C ALA A 18 29.93 -17.32 9.56
N ARG A 19 28.79 -16.67 9.35
CA ARG A 19 28.16 -16.49 8.03
C ARG A 19 29.07 -15.76 7.06
N LEU A 20 29.70 -14.67 7.48
CA LEU A 20 30.67 -13.93 6.64
C LEU A 20 31.92 -14.76 6.31
N ALA A 21 32.40 -15.60 7.23
CA ALA A 21 33.51 -16.50 6.95
C ALA A 21 33.14 -17.55 5.91
N ARG A 22 31.94 -18.16 6.02
CA ARG A 22 31.43 -19.10 5.01
C ARG A 22 31.23 -18.43 3.65
N ALA A 23 30.71 -17.20 3.61
CA ALA A 23 30.57 -16.44 2.37
C ALA A 23 31.92 -16.24 1.66
N ARG A 24 32.95 -15.81 2.40
CA ARG A 24 34.31 -15.65 1.87
C ARG A 24 34.89 -16.97 1.35
N GLN A 25 34.61 -18.08 2.03
CA GLN A 25 35.06 -19.40 1.61
C GLN A 25 34.32 -19.88 0.34
N ALA A 26 33.00 -19.67 0.27
CA ALA A 26 32.15 -20.14 -0.82
C ALA A 26 32.41 -19.37 -2.13
N VAL A 27 32.57 -18.04 -2.06
CA VAL A 27 32.85 -17.20 -3.23
C VAL A 27 34.35 -17.15 -3.55
N GLY A 28 35.20 -17.24 -2.53
CA GLY A 28 36.66 -17.28 -2.67
C GLY A 28 37.25 -15.98 -3.21
N ALA A 29 38.29 -16.10 -4.05
CA ALA A 29 39.00 -14.97 -4.64
C ALA A 29 38.14 -14.08 -5.58
N ARG A 30 36.93 -14.54 -5.92
CA ARG A 30 35.98 -13.78 -6.76
C ARG A 30 35.19 -12.73 -5.97
N LEU A 31 35.18 -12.81 -4.63
CA LEU A 31 34.64 -11.77 -3.77
C LEU A 31 35.62 -10.60 -3.72
N ARG A 32 35.25 -9.48 -4.33
CA ARG A 32 36.05 -8.24 -4.32
C ARG A 32 35.46 -7.30 -3.28
N ASP A 33 36.01 -7.33 -2.07
CA ASP A 33 35.47 -6.66 -0.89
C ASP A 33 34.02 -7.09 -0.60
N LYS A 34 33.03 -6.30 -1.05
CA LYS A 34 31.60 -6.60 -0.94
C LYS A 34 30.96 -7.06 -2.25
N GLN A 35 31.67 -6.93 -3.37
CA GLN A 35 31.13 -7.23 -4.69
C GLN A 35 31.18 -8.72 -4.99
N VAL A 36 30.03 -9.27 -5.37
CA VAL A 36 29.83 -10.67 -5.74
C VAL A 36 29.46 -10.73 -7.23
N GLN A 37 30.03 -11.68 -7.96
CA GLN A 37 29.66 -11.91 -9.36
C GLN A 37 28.27 -12.55 -9.45
N ALA A 38 27.53 -12.28 -10.52
CA ALA A 38 26.19 -12.81 -10.68
C ALA A 38 26.14 -14.34 -10.64
N GLU A 39 27.13 -15.04 -11.23
CA GLU A 39 27.20 -16.50 -11.18
C GLU A 39 27.41 -17.09 -9.77
N ASP A 40 27.88 -16.28 -8.82
CA ASP A 40 28.22 -16.73 -7.46
C ASP A 40 27.11 -16.50 -6.44
N ILE A 41 25.99 -15.92 -6.87
CA ILE A 41 24.91 -15.57 -5.95
C ILE A 41 24.32 -16.81 -5.26
N GLY A 42 24.16 -17.93 -5.97
CA GLY A 42 23.64 -19.16 -5.37
C GLY A 42 24.56 -19.71 -4.28
N ALA A 43 25.88 -19.72 -4.53
CA ALA A 43 26.88 -20.15 -3.55
C ALA A 43 26.92 -19.21 -2.34
N LEU A 44 26.80 -17.89 -2.55
CA LEU A 44 26.70 -16.92 -1.47
C LEU A 44 25.45 -17.17 -0.61
N LEU A 45 24.28 -17.28 -1.23
CA LEU A 45 23.01 -17.46 -0.52
C LEU A 45 23.00 -18.75 0.29
N SER A 46 23.41 -19.89 -0.28
CA SER A 46 23.56 -21.16 0.45
C SER A 46 24.55 -21.08 1.62
N ALA A 47 25.57 -20.22 1.54
CA ALA A 47 26.56 -20.09 2.60
C ALA A 47 26.05 -19.23 3.78
N VAL A 48 25.26 -18.19 3.50
CA VAL A 48 24.85 -17.20 4.52
C VAL A 48 23.47 -17.43 5.08
N ILE A 49 22.55 -18.09 4.35
CA ILE A 49 21.22 -18.44 4.83
C ILE A 49 21.29 -19.80 5.51
N GLU A 50 20.73 -19.90 6.72
CA GLU A 50 20.63 -21.15 7.48
C GLU A 50 19.16 -21.59 7.53
N PRO A 51 18.88 -22.91 7.64
CA PRO A 51 17.52 -23.39 7.82
C PRO A 51 16.79 -22.73 8.99
N GLY A 52 15.52 -22.40 8.80
CA GLY A 52 14.71 -21.71 9.82
C GLY A 52 14.98 -20.20 9.95
N ASP A 53 15.86 -19.62 9.13
CA ASP A 53 16.09 -18.18 9.15
C ASP A 53 14.84 -17.38 8.79
N ARG A 54 14.71 -16.22 9.44
CA ARG A 54 13.84 -15.15 8.94
C ARG A 54 14.52 -14.41 7.82
N VAL A 55 13.96 -14.50 6.63
CA VAL A 55 14.51 -13.86 5.43
C VAL A 55 13.55 -12.78 4.95
N CYS A 56 14.03 -11.55 4.86
CA CYS A 56 13.30 -10.49 4.17
C CYS A 56 13.71 -10.48 2.70
N LEU A 57 12.77 -10.79 1.82
CA LEU A 57 12.95 -10.62 0.38
C LEU A 57 12.21 -9.36 -0.04
N GLU A 58 12.93 -8.38 -0.58
CA GLU A 58 12.34 -7.13 -1.03
C GLU A 58 11.50 -7.35 -2.27
N GLY A 59 10.21 -7.59 -2.05
CA GLY A 59 9.16 -7.34 -3.02
C GLY A 59 8.34 -6.16 -2.54
N ASN A 60 8.48 -4.99 -3.17
CA ASN A 60 7.72 -3.81 -2.81
C ASN A 60 6.49 -3.68 -3.72
N ASN A 61 5.74 -2.57 -3.63
CA ASN A 61 4.64 -2.34 -4.58
C ASN A 61 5.13 -2.16 -6.01
N GLN A 62 6.28 -1.50 -6.20
CA GLN A 62 6.84 -1.27 -7.52
C GLN A 62 8.12 -2.09 -7.69
N LYS A 63 9.18 -1.74 -6.97
CA LYS A 63 10.51 -2.37 -7.12
C LYS A 63 10.58 -3.80 -6.56
N GLN A 64 11.16 -4.72 -7.33
CA GLN A 64 11.37 -6.12 -6.92
C GLN A 64 12.84 -6.52 -6.99
N ALA A 65 13.35 -7.22 -5.97
CA ALA A 65 14.65 -7.89 -6.01
C ALA A 65 14.56 -9.22 -6.79
N ASP A 66 14.18 -9.14 -8.07
CA ASP A 66 13.82 -10.26 -8.93
C ASP A 66 14.95 -11.26 -9.18
N PHE A 67 16.19 -10.78 -9.33
CA PHE A 67 17.35 -11.66 -9.51
C PHE A 67 17.66 -12.44 -8.23
N LEU A 68 17.58 -11.79 -7.07
CA LEU A 68 17.74 -12.47 -5.77
C LEU A 68 16.58 -13.42 -5.47
N ALA A 69 15.34 -13.06 -5.85
CA ALA A 69 14.18 -13.94 -5.73
C ALA A 69 14.38 -15.23 -6.54
N ALA A 70 14.81 -15.12 -7.80
CA ALA A 70 15.10 -16.27 -8.65
C ALA A 70 16.26 -17.13 -8.11
N ALA A 71 17.32 -16.49 -7.61
CA ALA A 71 18.45 -17.19 -7.01
C ALA A 71 18.06 -17.94 -5.72
N LEU A 72 17.23 -17.33 -4.87
CA LEU A 72 16.72 -17.91 -3.63
C LEU A 72 15.78 -19.09 -3.95
N ALA A 73 14.91 -18.93 -4.95
CA ALA A 73 14.09 -20.01 -5.48
C ALA A 73 14.94 -21.16 -6.02
N ALA A 74 16.10 -20.91 -6.61
CA ALA A 74 16.96 -21.93 -7.23
C ALA A 74 17.75 -22.81 -6.24
N LEU A 75 17.80 -22.48 -4.95
CA LEU A 75 18.59 -23.20 -3.96
C LEU A 75 18.15 -24.66 -3.73
N ASP A 76 19.05 -25.44 -3.16
CA ASP A 76 18.83 -26.82 -2.77
C ASP A 76 18.09 -26.89 -1.41
N PRO A 77 16.85 -27.42 -1.37
CA PRO A 77 16.08 -27.54 -0.13
C PRO A 77 16.72 -28.49 0.89
N ALA A 78 17.68 -29.35 0.52
CA ALA A 78 18.42 -30.12 1.50
C ALA A 78 19.39 -29.27 2.33
N GLN A 79 19.76 -28.08 1.85
CA GLN A 79 20.70 -27.16 2.50
C GLN A 79 19.98 -25.95 3.12
N VAL A 80 18.96 -25.43 2.44
CA VAL A 80 18.19 -24.26 2.87
C VAL A 80 16.70 -24.61 2.83
N HIS A 81 16.10 -24.76 4.01
CA HIS A 81 14.70 -25.13 4.17
C HIS A 81 14.08 -24.44 5.39
N ASP A 82 12.75 -24.56 5.51
CA ASP A 82 11.96 -24.02 6.62
C ASP A 82 12.13 -22.51 6.85
N LEU A 83 12.47 -21.76 5.79
CA LEU A 83 12.59 -20.32 5.90
C LEU A 83 11.26 -19.68 6.32
N HIS A 84 11.39 -18.68 7.19
CA HIS A 84 10.29 -17.77 7.52
C HIS A 84 10.46 -16.49 6.71
N MET A 85 9.67 -16.36 5.65
CA MET A 85 9.68 -15.20 4.79
C MET A 85 8.90 -14.05 5.42
N VAL A 86 9.54 -12.88 5.48
CA VAL A 86 8.89 -11.62 5.86
C VAL A 86 8.98 -10.65 4.70
N GLN A 87 7.85 -10.33 4.07
CA GLN A 87 7.88 -9.67 2.76
C GLN A 87 6.71 -8.71 2.56
N SER A 88 6.98 -7.46 2.19
CA SER A 88 5.91 -6.47 1.95
C SER A 88 4.90 -6.95 0.91
N VAL A 89 5.39 -7.36 -0.28
CA VAL A 89 4.55 -7.66 -1.44
C VAL A 89 4.95 -8.95 -2.14
N LEU A 90 3.96 -9.82 -2.40
CA LEU A 90 4.08 -10.98 -3.29
C LEU A 90 3.68 -10.58 -4.72
N ALA A 91 4.64 -10.08 -5.51
CA ALA A 91 4.41 -9.73 -6.91
C ALA A 91 4.83 -10.83 -7.90
N LEU A 92 5.98 -11.46 -7.66
CA LEU A 92 6.61 -12.39 -8.59
C LEU A 92 6.22 -13.86 -8.31
N PRO A 93 6.17 -14.73 -9.34
CA PRO A 93 5.99 -16.18 -9.15
C PRO A 93 7.03 -16.78 -8.20
N GLU A 94 8.29 -16.35 -8.29
CA GLU A 94 9.43 -16.83 -7.51
C GLU A 94 9.20 -16.67 -6.00
N HIS A 95 8.40 -15.67 -5.58
CA HIS A 95 8.02 -15.47 -4.19
C HIS A 95 7.17 -16.60 -3.61
N LEU A 96 6.48 -17.37 -4.47
CA LEU A 96 5.69 -18.54 -4.08
C LEU A 96 6.37 -19.87 -4.43
N ASP A 97 7.25 -19.90 -5.44
CA ASP A 97 8.01 -21.09 -5.85
C ASP A 97 8.84 -21.66 -4.68
N ILE A 98 9.39 -20.79 -3.83
CA ILE A 98 10.18 -21.18 -2.64
C ILE A 98 9.39 -22.05 -1.66
N PHE A 99 8.08 -21.86 -1.54
CA PHE A 99 7.22 -22.68 -0.69
C PHE A 99 6.94 -24.02 -1.35
N GLU A 100 6.70 -24.01 -2.67
CA GLU A 100 6.45 -25.24 -3.40
C GLU A 100 7.65 -26.17 -3.44
N ARG A 101 8.85 -25.59 -3.46
CA ARG A 101 10.12 -26.32 -3.44
C ARG A 101 10.58 -26.74 -2.06
N GLY A 102 9.87 -26.38 -0.99
CA GLY A 102 10.25 -26.70 0.39
C GLY A 102 11.40 -25.87 0.95
N ILE A 103 11.75 -24.75 0.31
CA ILE A 103 12.77 -23.81 0.79
C ILE A 103 12.18 -22.96 1.92
N ALA A 104 10.94 -22.49 1.78
CA ALA A 104 10.23 -21.73 2.79
C ALA A 104 8.99 -22.48 3.31
N SER A 105 8.64 -22.24 4.57
CA SER A 105 7.47 -22.86 5.20
C SER A 105 6.49 -21.83 5.77
N ARG A 106 6.97 -20.66 6.19
CA ARG A 106 6.16 -19.61 6.82
C ARG A 106 6.25 -18.27 6.10
N LEU A 107 5.13 -17.54 6.03
CA LEU A 107 5.05 -16.23 5.40
C LEU A 107 4.33 -15.20 6.28
N ASP A 108 4.95 -14.05 6.51
CA ASP A 108 4.31 -12.82 6.97
C ASP A 108 4.41 -11.78 5.85
N PHE A 109 3.26 -11.25 5.41
CA PHE A 109 3.21 -10.35 4.27
C PHE A 109 2.15 -9.26 4.40
N SER A 110 2.19 -8.25 3.53
CA SER A 110 1.19 -7.17 3.52
C SER A 110 0.27 -7.17 2.31
N PHE A 111 0.80 -7.36 1.11
CA PHE A 111 0.03 -7.33 -0.14
C PHE A 111 0.45 -8.45 -1.09
N SER A 112 -0.46 -8.94 -1.91
CA SER A 112 -0.23 -10.08 -2.80
C SER A 112 -1.01 -9.99 -4.11
N GLY A 113 -1.34 -8.77 -4.57
CA GLY A 113 -2.24 -8.54 -5.71
C GLY A 113 -2.09 -9.50 -6.91
N PRO A 114 -0.92 -9.57 -7.58
CA PRO A 114 -0.69 -10.48 -8.71
C PRO A 114 -0.70 -11.97 -8.35
N GLN A 115 -0.30 -12.31 -7.13
CA GLN A 115 -0.16 -13.69 -6.66
C GLN A 115 -1.34 -14.17 -5.81
N ALA A 116 -2.39 -13.37 -5.65
CA ALA A 116 -3.45 -13.58 -4.65
C ALA A 116 -4.21 -14.90 -4.81
N GLN A 117 -4.46 -15.32 -6.06
CA GLN A 117 -5.12 -16.59 -6.36
C GLN A 117 -4.19 -17.78 -6.14
N ARG A 118 -2.91 -17.64 -6.49
CA ARG A 118 -1.90 -18.69 -6.30
C ARG A 118 -1.62 -18.89 -4.81
N LEU A 119 -1.56 -17.80 -4.05
CA LEU A 119 -1.44 -17.83 -2.60
C LEU A 119 -2.62 -18.57 -1.96
N ALA A 120 -3.86 -18.26 -2.37
CA ALA A 120 -5.06 -18.97 -1.90
C ALA A 120 -4.94 -20.49 -2.10
N LYS A 121 -4.56 -20.92 -3.32
CA LYS A 121 -4.37 -22.35 -3.63
C LYS A 121 -3.30 -23.03 -2.77
N LEU A 122 -2.20 -22.34 -2.47
CA LEU A 122 -1.14 -22.88 -1.61
C LEU A 122 -1.56 -23.01 -0.16
N VAL A 123 -2.35 -22.03 0.33
CA VAL A 123 -2.96 -22.07 1.66
C VAL A 123 -3.95 -23.23 1.76
N ASP A 124 -4.84 -23.37 0.78
CA ASP A 124 -5.83 -24.48 0.73
C ASP A 124 -5.14 -25.85 0.70
N ALA A 125 -4.02 -25.95 -0.04
CA ALA A 125 -3.20 -27.15 -0.11
C ALA A 125 -2.30 -27.37 1.12
N ARG A 126 -2.35 -26.48 2.13
CA ARG A 126 -1.51 -26.49 3.34
C ARG A 126 0.00 -26.55 3.05
N ARG A 127 0.43 -25.92 1.95
CA ARG A 127 1.85 -25.85 1.54
C ARG A 127 2.56 -24.62 2.06
N ILE A 128 1.83 -23.69 2.67
CA ILE A 128 2.33 -22.46 3.25
C ILE A 128 1.64 -22.18 4.58
N GLN A 129 2.41 -21.83 5.60
CA GLN A 129 1.87 -21.32 6.85
C GLN A 129 1.86 -19.80 6.82
N ILE A 130 0.68 -19.17 6.88
CA ILE A 130 0.60 -17.73 7.04
C ILE A 130 0.77 -17.38 8.52
N GLY A 131 1.74 -16.51 8.82
CA GLY A 131 1.90 -15.92 10.15
C GLY A 131 0.78 -14.92 10.40
N ALA A 132 0.83 -13.79 9.69
CA ALA A 132 -0.26 -12.82 9.63
C ALA A 132 -0.24 -12.06 8.29
N ILE A 133 -1.38 -11.45 8.00
CA ILE A 133 -1.53 -10.44 6.95
C ILE A 133 -1.41 -9.08 7.66
N HIS A 134 -0.40 -8.30 7.31
CA HIS A 134 -0.07 -7.03 7.96
C HIS A 134 -0.47 -5.84 7.09
N THR A 135 -0.55 -4.66 7.69
CA THR A 135 -0.31 -3.43 6.93
C THR A 135 1.19 -3.13 6.86
N TYR A 136 1.68 -2.46 5.81
CA TYR A 136 3.13 -2.26 5.62
C TYR A 136 3.85 -1.73 6.87
N LEU A 137 3.34 -0.64 7.45
CA LEU A 137 4.00 0.01 8.58
C LEU A 137 4.01 -0.86 9.85
N GLU A 138 2.99 -1.70 10.01
CA GLU A 138 2.96 -2.71 11.08
C GLU A 138 4.06 -3.74 10.84
N LEU A 139 4.15 -4.33 9.64
CA LEU A 139 5.18 -5.31 9.30
C LEU A 139 6.60 -4.74 9.53
N PHE A 140 6.84 -3.50 9.10
CA PHE A 140 8.12 -2.81 9.35
C PHE A 140 8.38 -2.63 10.84
N SER A 141 7.36 -2.29 11.63
CA SER A 141 7.50 -2.17 13.08
C SER A 141 7.88 -3.52 13.73
N ARG A 142 7.30 -4.63 13.25
CA ARG A 142 7.62 -5.98 13.71
C ARG A 142 9.09 -6.35 13.42
N TYR A 143 9.71 -5.81 12.37
CA TYR A 143 11.14 -6.04 12.09
C TYR A 143 12.04 -5.54 13.22
N PHE A 144 11.61 -4.53 14.00
CA PHE A 144 12.37 -4.02 15.13
C PHE A 144 12.02 -4.67 16.47
N VAL A 145 11.08 -5.63 16.49
CA VAL A 145 10.57 -6.23 17.73
C VAL A 145 10.72 -7.75 17.72
N ASP A 146 9.93 -8.45 16.92
CA ASP A 146 9.75 -9.90 17.00
C ASP A 146 9.87 -10.61 15.65
N LEU A 147 9.81 -9.89 14.53
CA LEU A 147 10.03 -10.41 13.17
C LEU A 147 11.35 -9.91 12.56
N THR A 148 12.36 -9.62 13.38
CA THR A 148 13.65 -9.11 12.89
C THR A 148 14.33 -10.07 11.91
N PRO A 149 14.61 -9.66 10.66
CA PRO A 149 15.27 -10.50 9.67
C PRO A 149 16.68 -10.90 10.08
N ARG A 150 17.08 -12.12 9.72
CA ARG A 150 18.47 -12.61 9.79
C ARG A 150 19.24 -12.32 8.52
N VAL A 151 18.56 -12.40 7.39
CA VAL A 151 19.09 -12.06 6.06
C VAL A 151 18.06 -11.20 5.34
N SER A 152 18.53 -10.14 4.69
CA SER A 152 17.69 -9.29 3.84
C SER A 152 18.27 -9.21 2.44
N LEU A 153 17.41 -9.48 1.46
CA LEU A 153 17.67 -9.48 0.04
C LEU A 153 16.98 -8.27 -0.56
N VAL A 154 17.76 -7.22 -0.85
CA VAL A 154 17.26 -5.91 -1.28
C VAL A 154 17.74 -5.56 -2.68
N CYS A 155 17.23 -4.47 -3.23
CA CYS A 155 17.57 -3.99 -4.57
C CYS A 155 17.68 -2.46 -4.65
N ALA A 156 18.61 -2.00 -5.48
CA ALA A 156 18.84 -0.60 -5.74
C ALA A 156 19.16 -0.35 -7.23
N GLN A 157 19.20 0.91 -7.65
CA GLN A 157 19.59 1.25 -9.02
C GLN A 157 21.10 1.07 -9.21
N ALA A 158 21.89 1.65 -8.31
CA ALA A 158 23.34 1.60 -8.40
C ALA A 158 23.99 1.37 -7.03
N ALA A 159 25.22 0.86 -7.05
CA ALA A 159 26.11 0.88 -5.90
C ALA A 159 27.51 1.36 -6.28
N ASP A 160 28.25 1.88 -5.32
CA ASP A 160 29.68 2.10 -5.48
C ASP A 160 30.51 0.92 -4.94
N ALA A 161 31.84 1.01 -5.10
CA ALA A 161 32.75 -0.03 -4.65
C ALA A 161 32.75 -0.24 -3.12
N GLN A 162 32.35 0.76 -2.33
CA GLN A 162 32.25 0.65 -0.87
C GLN A 162 30.95 -0.06 -0.43
N GLY A 163 29.97 -0.14 -1.34
CA GLY A 163 28.65 -0.69 -1.10
C GLY A 163 27.60 0.36 -0.72
N ASN A 164 27.86 1.65 -0.92
CA ASN A 164 26.80 2.66 -0.80
C ASN A 164 25.77 2.40 -1.88
N LEU A 165 24.48 2.41 -1.53
CA LEU A 165 23.41 2.19 -2.50
C LEU A 165 22.72 3.50 -2.85
N TYR A 166 22.44 3.67 -4.14
CA TYR A 166 21.47 4.61 -4.65
C TYR A 166 20.24 3.83 -5.11
N THR A 167 19.15 3.95 -4.36
CA THR A 167 17.86 3.33 -4.67
C THR A 167 17.03 4.16 -5.65
N GLY A 168 17.33 5.45 -5.76
CA GLY A 168 16.67 6.38 -6.67
C GLY A 168 15.20 6.64 -6.31
N PRO A 169 14.36 6.94 -7.33
CA PRO A 169 12.94 7.27 -7.12
C PRO A 169 12.16 6.19 -6.37
N ASN A 170 12.57 4.93 -6.48
CA ASN A 170 11.98 3.77 -5.82
C ASN A 170 12.79 3.31 -4.61
N THR A 171 13.03 4.24 -3.69
CA THR A 171 13.54 3.94 -2.35
C THR A 171 12.59 3.00 -1.60
N GLU A 172 11.29 3.33 -1.61
CA GLU A 172 10.23 2.49 -1.05
C GLU A 172 10.51 1.97 0.37
N ASP A 173 10.73 0.66 0.52
CA ASP A 173 10.77 -0.06 1.80
C ASP A 173 12.20 -0.28 2.28
N THR A 174 13.18 -0.14 1.38
CA THR A 174 14.59 -0.52 1.60
C THR A 174 15.17 0.01 2.91
N PRO A 175 14.96 1.29 3.30
CA PRO A 175 15.54 1.80 4.54
C PRO A 175 15.08 1.03 5.79
N ALA A 176 13.78 0.71 5.88
CA ALA A 176 13.23 -0.02 7.04
C ALA A 176 13.74 -1.47 7.09
N ILE A 177 13.83 -2.12 5.92
CA ILE A 177 14.33 -3.50 5.80
C ILE A 177 15.82 -3.58 6.18
N VAL A 178 16.63 -2.71 5.58
CA VAL A 178 18.08 -2.73 5.76
C VAL A 178 18.45 -2.37 7.20
N GLU A 179 17.85 -1.32 7.76
CA GLU A 179 18.17 -0.87 9.13
C GLU A 179 17.86 -1.96 10.17
N ALA A 180 16.66 -2.56 10.11
CA ALA A 180 16.27 -3.61 11.04
C ALA A 180 17.22 -4.82 10.99
N THR A 181 17.79 -5.11 9.81
CA THR A 181 18.68 -6.24 9.59
C THR A 181 20.11 -5.93 10.04
N ALA A 182 20.68 -4.83 9.54
CA ALA A 182 22.06 -4.45 9.78
C ALA A 182 22.35 -4.25 11.28
N PHE A 183 21.45 -3.54 11.98
CA PHE A 183 21.64 -3.20 13.39
C PHE A 183 21.29 -4.33 14.36
N ARG A 184 20.73 -5.45 13.87
CA ARG A 184 20.57 -6.70 14.63
C ARG A 184 21.55 -7.79 14.23
N ARG A 185 22.69 -7.40 13.62
CA ARG A 185 23.76 -8.32 13.21
C ARG A 185 23.28 -9.35 12.17
N GLY A 186 22.31 -8.99 11.33
CA GLY A 186 21.94 -9.77 10.16
C GLY A 186 22.93 -9.61 9.01
N ILE A 187 22.58 -10.17 7.85
CA ILE A 187 23.30 -10.03 6.59
C ILE A 187 22.42 -9.31 5.56
N VAL A 188 22.94 -8.27 4.92
CA VAL A 188 22.25 -7.51 3.87
C VAL A 188 22.94 -7.73 2.52
N ILE A 189 22.18 -8.27 1.56
CA ILE A 189 22.63 -8.50 0.18
C ILE A 189 21.79 -7.64 -0.74
N ALA A 190 22.43 -6.77 -1.52
CA ALA A 190 21.78 -5.89 -2.47
C ALA A 190 22.06 -6.32 -3.91
N GLN A 191 21.02 -6.57 -4.72
CA GLN A 191 21.18 -6.52 -6.17
C GLN A 191 21.14 -5.08 -6.66
N VAL A 192 21.96 -4.74 -7.65
CA VAL A 192 21.97 -3.43 -8.30
C VAL A 192 21.99 -3.56 -9.81
N ASN A 193 21.44 -2.57 -10.51
CA ASN A 193 21.47 -2.57 -11.98
C ASN A 193 22.89 -2.32 -12.50
N GLU A 194 23.66 -1.50 -11.78
CA GLU A 194 25.02 -1.12 -12.15
C GLU A 194 25.90 -0.85 -10.92
N ILE A 195 27.20 -1.09 -11.08
CA ILE A 195 28.22 -0.64 -10.14
C ILE A 195 28.95 0.55 -10.76
N VAL A 196 29.03 1.66 -10.04
CA VAL A 196 29.58 2.94 -10.49
C VAL A 196 30.72 3.41 -9.58
N ASP A 197 31.52 4.37 -10.04
CA ASP A 197 32.60 4.93 -9.21
C ASP A 197 32.06 5.75 -8.04
N THR A 198 30.96 6.49 -8.26
CA THR A 198 30.29 7.31 -7.24
C THR A 198 28.80 7.35 -7.53
N VAL A 199 28.00 7.06 -6.51
CA VAL A 199 26.54 7.09 -6.63
C VAL A 199 26.00 8.53 -6.67
N PRO A 200 24.87 8.81 -7.35
CA PRO A 200 24.27 10.16 -7.40
C PRO A 200 23.91 10.71 -6.02
N ARG A 201 23.42 9.84 -5.14
CA ARG A 201 23.10 10.11 -3.73
C ARG A 201 23.22 8.82 -2.94
N VAL A 202 23.69 8.90 -1.71
CA VAL A 202 23.70 7.74 -0.80
C VAL A 202 22.32 7.63 -0.15
N ASP A 203 21.57 6.62 -0.57
CA ASP A 203 20.24 6.31 -0.03
C ASP A 203 20.32 5.29 1.12
N ILE A 204 21.28 4.36 1.03
CA ILE A 204 21.65 3.39 2.06
C ILE A 204 23.18 3.44 2.21
N PRO A 205 23.71 3.74 3.41
CA PRO A 205 25.15 3.78 3.65
C PRO A 205 25.80 2.40 3.50
N ALA A 206 27.04 2.39 3.00
CA ALA A 206 27.85 1.19 2.83
C ALA A 206 27.94 0.33 4.08
N ASP A 207 28.05 0.92 5.27
CA ASP A 207 28.18 0.19 6.54
C ASP A 207 26.96 -0.68 6.89
N TRP A 208 25.84 -0.49 6.19
CA TRP A 208 24.62 -1.25 6.39
C TRP A 208 24.48 -2.42 5.41
N VAL A 209 25.39 -2.51 4.42
CA VAL A 209 25.36 -3.48 3.33
C VAL A 209 26.57 -4.40 3.43
N ASP A 210 26.33 -5.71 3.43
CA ASP A 210 27.39 -6.72 3.49
C ASP A 210 27.86 -7.13 2.09
N PHE A 211 26.93 -7.31 1.15
CA PHE A 211 27.25 -7.73 -0.21
C PHE A 211 26.44 -6.97 -1.26
N VAL A 212 27.05 -6.73 -2.41
CA VAL A 212 26.44 -6.14 -3.59
C VAL A 212 26.67 -7.06 -4.79
N VAL A 213 25.64 -7.28 -5.59
CA VAL A 213 25.74 -8.01 -6.86
C VAL A 213 25.11 -7.19 -7.98
N GLN A 214 25.86 -6.98 -9.06
CA GLN A 214 25.27 -6.40 -10.26
C GLN A 214 24.41 -7.47 -10.93
N SER A 215 23.10 -7.25 -11.03
CA SER A 215 22.19 -8.20 -11.66
C SER A 215 22.39 -8.24 -13.18
N PRO A 216 22.18 -9.39 -13.85
CA PRO A 216 22.36 -9.51 -15.31
C PRO A 216 21.48 -8.57 -16.14
N ARG A 217 20.40 -8.08 -15.54
CA ARG A 217 19.43 -7.15 -16.12
C ARG A 217 18.94 -6.20 -15.04
N PRO A 218 18.42 -5.01 -15.41
CA PRO A 218 17.80 -4.11 -14.45
C PRO A 218 16.65 -4.78 -13.70
N HIS A 219 16.51 -4.44 -12.42
CA HIS A 219 15.46 -4.97 -11.57
C HIS A 219 14.06 -4.62 -12.09
N PHE A 220 13.09 -5.49 -11.81
CA PHE A 220 11.71 -5.28 -12.24
C PHE A 220 11.01 -4.20 -11.42
N ILE A 221 10.20 -3.37 -12.10
CA ILE A 221 9.36 -2.33 -11.52
C ILE A 221 7.94 -2.55 -12.02
N GLU A 222 7.00 -2.85 -11.12
CA GLU A 222 5.57 -2.97 -11.45
C GLU A 222 4.93 -1.58 -11.58
N PRO A 223 4.28 -1.23 -12.71
CA PRO A 223 3.53 0.02 -12.86
C PRO A 223 2.17 -0.04 -12.16
N LEU A 224 2.17 -0.25 -10.84
CA LEU A 224 1.00 -0.65 -10.07
C LEU A 224 -0.10 0.42 -10.09
N PHE A 225 0.25 1.70 -9.89
CA PHE A 225 -0.73 2.78 -9.69
C PHE A 225 -1.14 3.51 -10.98
N THR A 226 -0.52 3.20 -12.11
CA THR A 226 -0.97 3.73 -13.40
C THR A 226 -2.35 3.14 -13.76
N ARG A 227 -3.34 4.02 -13.97
CA ARG A 227 -4.70 3.67 -14.42
C ARG A 227 -4.98 4.41 -15.72
N ASP A 228 -5.50 3.70 -16.72
CA ASP A 228 -5.88 4.32 -17.99
C ASP A 228 -7.21 5.06 -17.82
N PRO A 229 -7.24 6.41 -17.97
CA PRO A 229 -8.50 7.17 -17.88
C PRO A 229 -9.55 6.74 -18.90
N ALA A 230 -9.16 6.00 -19.95
CA ALA A 230 -10.07 5.42 -20.93
C ALA A 230 -11.09 4.45 -20.28
N LEU A 231 -10.73 3.82 -19.17
CA LEU A 231 -11.51 2.81 -18.47
C LEU A 231 -12.38 3.37 -17.34
N ILE A 232 -12.30 4.67 -17.06
CA ILE A 232 -13.13 5.30 -16.03
C ILE A 232 -14.58 5.39 -16.52
N SER A 233 -15.50 4.81 -15.76
CA SER A 233 -16.93 4.78 -16.06
C SER A 233 -17.66 6.06 -15.62
N GLU A 234 -18.86 6.28 -16.14
CA GLU A 234 -19.74 7.39 -15.72
C GLU A 234 -20.21 7.23 -14.26
N ILE A 235 -20.35 5.99 -13.79
CA ILE A 235 -20.65 5.69 -12.39
C ILE A 235 -19.50 6.18 -11.49
N GLN A 236 -18.26 5.94 -11.89
CA GLN A 236 -17.09 6.42 -11.16
C GLN A 236 -16.99 7.95 -11.18
N VAL A 237 -17.36 8.59 -12.28
CA VAL A 237 -17.49 10.06 -12.34
C VAL A 237 -18.55 10.56 -11.36
N LEU A 238 -19.72 9.91 -11.29
CA LEU A 238 -20.81 10.27 -10.36
C LEU A 238 -20.34 10.16 -8.91
N MET A 239 -19.73 9.04 -8.53
CA MET A 239 -19.20 8.86 -7.20
C MET A 239 -18.09 9.87 -6.89
N ALA A 240 -17.22 10.19 -7.85
CA ALA A 240 -16.18 11.20 -7.69
C ALA A 240 -16.76 12.61 -7.45
N MET A 241 -17.84 12.98 -8.15
CA MET A 241 -18.57 14.23 -7.90
C MET A 241 -19.14 14.27 -6.48
N MET A 242 -19.69 13.16 -5.99
CA MET A 242 -20.20 13.03 -4.63
C MET A 242 -19.08 13.10 -3.59
N ALA A 243 -17.93 12.47 -3.83
CA ALA A 243 -16.77 12.56 -2.96
C ALA A 243 -16.30 14.02 -2.81
N ILE A 244 -16.13 14.73 -3.94
CA ILE A 244 -15.68 16.12 -3.94
C ILE A 244 -16.68 17.03 -3.21
N LYS A 245 -17.96 16.96 -3.57
CA LYS A 245 -18.97 17.90 -3.04
C LYS A 245 -19.48 17.52 -1.65
N GLY A 246 -19.79 16.24 -1.45
CA GLY A 246 -20.41 15.73 -0.22
C GLY A 246 -19.41 15.43 0.90
N ILE A 247 -18.12 15.25 0.60
CA ILE A 247 -17.10 14.95 1.60
C ILE A 247 -16.00 16.01 1.59
N TYR A 248 -15.31 16.22 0.46
CA TYR A 248 -14.09 17.05 0.51
C TYR A 248 -14.40 18.52 0.77
N ALA A 249 -15.39 19.06 0.06
CA ALA A 249 -15.88 20.42 0.25
C ALA A 249 -16.57 20.59 1.61
N GLU A 250 -17.41 19.62 2.00
CA GLU A 250 -18.12 19.63 3.28
C GLU A 250 -17.16 19.75 4.47
N TYR A 251 -16.12 18.93 4.51
CA TYR A 251 -15.18 18.92 5.63
C TYR A 251 -13.98 19.86 5.44
N GLY A 252 -13.83 20.49 4.28
CA GLY A 252 -12.67 21.32 3.94
C GLY A 252 -11.36 20.53 3.97
N VAL A 253 -11.37 19.31 3.44
CA VAL A 253 -10.26 18.33 3.50
C VAL A 253 -9.01 18.90 2.86
N GLN A 254 -7.95 19.13 3.64
CA GLN A 254 -6.69 19.71 3.13
C GLN A 254 -5.64 18.64 2.78
N ARG A 255 -5.55 17.61 3.63
CA ARG A 255 -4.50 16.59 3.60
C ARG A 255 -5.13 15.21 3.42
N LEU A 256 -4.73 14.44 2.41
CA LEU A 256 -5.39 13.17 2.12
C LEU A 256 -4.48 12.11 1.49
N ASN A 257 -4.95 10.87 1.58
CA ASN A 257 -4.48 9.76 0.77
C ASN A 257 -5.65 9.19 -0.05
N HIS A 258 -5.36 8.85 -1.30
CA HIS A 258 -6.20 8.00 -2.12
C HIS A 258 -5.64 6.58 -2.13
N GLY A 259 -6.50 5.61 -1.85
CA GLY A 259 -6.30 4.22 -2.19
C GLY A 259 -6.24 4.04 -3.70
N ILE A 260 -5.65 2.93 -4.13
CA ILE A 260 -5.50 2.61 -5.55
C ILE A 260 -6.83 2.20 -6.17
N GLY A 261 -7.17 2.71 -7.36
CA GLY A 261 -8.39 2.33 -8.07
C GLY A 261 -8.80 3.32 -9.16
N PHE A 262 -9.79 2.94 -9.97
CA PHE A 262 -10.40 3.87 -10.93
C PHE A 262 -11.30 4.90 -10.22
N ASP A 263 -11.93 4.52 -9.12
CA ASP A 263 -12.77 5.39 -8.29
C ASP A 263 -12.02 6.67 -7.85
N THR A 264 -10.83 6.52 -7.28
CA THR A 264 -10.01 7.63 -6.80
C THR A 264 -9.28 8.36 -7.93
N ALA A 265 -8.91 7.67 -9.00
CA ALA A 265 -8.38 8.30 -10.21
C ALA A 265 -9.41 9.24 -10.86
N ALA A 266 -10.70 8.88 -10.83
CA ALA A 266 -11.78 9.76 -11.28
C ALA A 266 -11.84 11.04 -10.43
N ILE A 267 -11.69 10.94 -9.11
CA ILE A 267 -11.62 12.11 -8.22
C ILE A 267 -10.46 13.02 -8.62
N GLU A 268 -9.25 12.48 -8.79
CA GLU A 268 -8.06 13.23 -9.18
C GLU A 268 -8.27 14.02 -10.48
N LEU A 269 -8.89 13.37 -11.48
CA LEU A 269 -9.18 13.96 -12.79
C LEU A 269 -10.35 14.95 -12.79
N LEU A 270 -11.18 14.95 -11.74
CA LEU A 270 -12.29 15.89 -11.57
C LEU A 270 -11.91 17.14 -10.76
N LEU A 271 -10.73 17.17 -10.10
CA LEU A 271 -10.28 18.36 -9.38
C LEU A 271 -10.18 19.59 -10.31
N PRO A 272 -9.52 19.53 -11.48
CA PRO A 272 -9.36 20.71 -12.35
C PRO A 272 -10.64 21.17 -13.05
N THR A 273 -11.69 20.35 -13.05
CA THR A 273 -12.93 20.58 -13.79
C THR A 273 -14.09 20.80 -12.84
N TYR A 274 -14.58 19.74 -12.21
CA TYR A 274 -15.74 19.77 -11.33
C TYR A 274 -15.44 20.48 -10.01
N ALA A 275 -14.32 20.20 -9.34
CA ALA A 275 -13.99 20.93 -8.10
C ALA A 275 -13.69 22.41 -8.39
N ALA A 276 -13.10 22.70 -9.55
CA ALA A 276 -12.85 24.07 -10.01
C ALA A 276 -14.16 24.83 -10.28
N SER A 277 -15.16 24.21 -10.90
CA SER A 277 -16.48 24.84 -11.12
C SER A 277 -17.25 25.14 -9.82
N LEU A 278 -16.93 24.39 -8.76
CA LEU A 278 -17.41 24.64 -7.39
C LEU A 278 -16.56 25.70 -6.63
N GLY A 279 -15.50 26.25 -7.24
CA GLY A 279 -14.65 27.27 -6.61
C GLY A 279 -13.79 26.74 -5.46
N LEU A 280 -13.36 25.47 -5.54
CA LEU A 280 -12.66 24.75 -4.46
C LEU A 280 -11.13 24.74 -4.59
N LYS A 281 -10.55 25.28 -5.67
CA LYS A 281 -9.10 25.40 -5.83
C LYS A 281 -8.48 26.16 -4.65
N GLY A 282 -7.44 25.59 -4.04
CA GLY A 282 -6.77 26.13 -2.84
C GLY A 282 -7.58 25.98 -1.54
N LYS A 283 -8.78 25.41 -1.59
CA LYS A 283 -9.64 25.19 -0.41
C LYS A 283 -9.72 23.74 0.02
N ILE A 284 -9.30 22.79 -0.82
CA ILE A 284 -9.25 21.36 -0.52
C ILE A 284 -8.02 20.73 -1.21
N CYS A 285 -7.65 19.52 -0.79
CA CYS A 285 -6.74 18.63 -1.52
C CYS A 285 -5.37 19.22 -1.86
N ARG A 286 -4.78 19.99 -0.94
CA ARG A 286 -3.49 20.67 -1.15
C ARG A 286 -2.30 19.75 -0.90
N HIS A 287 -2.40 18.84 0.07
CA HIS A 287 -1.28 18.02 0.51
C HIS A 287 -1.62 16.53 0.46
N TRP A 288 -0.71 15.74 -0.09
CA TRP A 288 -0.95 14.35 -0.40
C TRP A 288 0.13 13.44 0.17
N ALA A 289 -0.30 12.36 0.82
CA ALA A 289 0.51 11.17 0.99
C ALA A 289 0.12 10.22 -0.16
N LEU A 290 0.82 10.26 -1.28
CA LEU A 290 0.43 9.56 -2.50
C LEU A 290 1.64 9.22 -3.37
N ASN A 291 1.58 8.12 -4.10
CA ASN A 291 2.50 7.90 -5.21
C ASN A 291 2.29 8.97 -6.29
N PRO A 292 3.29 9.23 -7.16
CA PRO A 292 3.13 10.18 -8.26
C PRO A 292 2.18 9.60 -9.32
N HIS A 293 0.87 9.61 -9.04
CA HIS A 293 -0.15 9.10 -9.95
C HIS A 293 -0.16 9.93 -11.24
N PRO A 294 -0.11 9.28 -12.42
CA PRO A 294 -0.31 9.99 -13.67
C PRO A 294 -1.66 10.73 -13.73
N ALA A 295 -2.72 10.18 -13.12
CA ALA A 295 -4.04 10.80 -13.06
C ALA A 295 -4.08 12.12 -12.26
N LEU A 296 -3.10 12.36 -11.39
CA LEU A 296 -2.98 13.61 -10.61
C LEU A 296 -2.28 14.73 -11.41
N ILE A 297 -1.64 14.42 -12.54
CA ILE A 297 -0.93 15.43 -13.38
C ILE A 297 -1.81 16.65 -13.67
N PRO A 298 -3.06 16.52 -14.16
CA PRO A 298 -3.88 17.69 -14.45
C PRO A 298 -4.20 18.54 -13.21
N ALA A 299 -4.32 17.93 -12.02
CA ALA A 299 -4.55 18.64 -10.76
C ALA A 299 -3.31 19.41 -10.27
N ILE A 300 -2.12 18.85 -10.47
CA ILE A 300 -0.85 19.53 -10.20
C ILE A 300 -0.71 20.74 -11.12
N GLU A 301 -0.84 20.54 -12.43
CA GLU A 301 -0.67 21.61 -13.43
C GLU A 301 -1.76 22.69 -13.31
N ALA A 302 -2.95 22.33 -12.85
CA ALA A 302 -4.01 23.29 -12.52
C ALA A 302 -3.80 24.02 -11.18
N GLY A 303 -2.76 23.70 -10.40
CA GLY A 303 -2.43 24.34 -9.13
C GLY A 303 -3.38 23.99 -7.98
N PHE A 304 -3.96 22.80 -7.97
CA PHE A 304 -4.69 22.26 -6.80
C PHE A 304 -3.74 21.69 -5.75
N VAL A 305 -2.65 21.09 -6.21
CA VAL A 305 -1.72 20.30 -5.39
C VAL A 305 -0.51 21.14 -5.05
N GLU A 306 -0.19 21.22 -3.76
CA GLU A 306 0.99 21.93 -3.25
C GLU A 306 2.11 20.98 -2.85
N SER A 307 1.79 19.81 -2.32
CA SER A 307 2.83 18.85 -1.92
C SER A 307 2.37 17.40 -2.06
N VAL A 308 3.26 16.53 -2.52
CA VAL A 308 3.08 15.09 -2.59
C VAL A 308 4.30 14.38 -1.99
N HIS A 309 4.12 13.76 -0.82
CA HIS A 309 5.10 12.82 -0.27
C HIS A 309 4.71 11.39 -0.69
N SER A 310 5.68 10.59 -1.15
CA SER A 310 5.37 9.35 -1.89
C SER A 310 5.87 8.07 -1.22
N PHE A 311 5.07 7.02 -1.33
CA PHE A 311 5.42 5.68 -0.84
C PHE A 311 6.46 5.01 -1.74
N GLY A 312 6.38 5.26 -3.04
CA GLY A 312 7.24 4.78 -4.14
C GLY A 312 7.10 5.73 -5.34
N SER A 313 7.70 5.38 -6.47
CA SER A 313 7.53 6.09 -7.75
C SER A 313 6.52 5.38 -8.65
N GLU A 314 6.24 5.98 -9.80
CA GLU A 314 5.56 5.31 -10.91
C GLU A 314 6.42 5.34 -12.17
N LEU A 315 6.42 4.23 -12.89
CA LEU A 315 7.24 4.07 -14.08
C LEU A 315 6.83 5.10 -15.14
N GLY A 316 7.78 5.93 -15.57
CA GLY A 316 7.58 6.99 -16.55
C GLY A 316 7.33 8.37 -15.96
N MET A 317 7.15 8.49 -14.64
CA MET A 317 6.92 9.77 -13.96
C MET A 317 8.21 10.47 -13.52
N GLU A 318 9.37 9.84 -13.70
CA GLU A 318 10.64 10.30 -13.13
C GLU A 318 11.01 11.71 -13.59
N SER A 319 10.94 11.98 -14.91
CA SER A 319 11.25 13.32 -15.46
C SER A 319 10.21 14.36 -15.09
N TYR A 320 8.94 13.97 -14.98
CA TYR A 320 7.87 14.87 -14.55
C TYR A 320 8.09 15.31 -13.09
N VAL A 321 8.35 14.35 -12.21
CA VAL A 321 8.61 14.59 -10.78
C VAL A 321 9.85 15.46 -10.58
N ALA A 322 10.96 15.16 -11.25
CA ALA A 322 12.19 15.95 -11.15
C ALA A 322 11.99 17.42 -11.55
N ALA A 323 11.08 17.68 -12.51
CA ALA A 323 10.75 19.02 -12.95
C ALA A 323 9.72 19.75 -12.05
N ARG A 324 9.19 19.12 -10.99
CA ARG A 324 8.25 19.71 -10.02
C ARG A 324 8.74 19.53 -8.58
N SER A 325 9.97 19.98 -8.29
CA SER A 325 10.58 19.92 -6.96
C SER A 325 9.82 20.72 -5.89
N ASP A 326 9.01 21.70 -6.28
CA ASP A 326 8.15 22.44 -5.33
C ASP A 326 6.97 21.60 -4.83
N VAL A 327 6.58 20.57 -5.59
CA VAL A 327 5.47 19.66 -5.27
C VAL A 327 5.98 18.35 -4.68
N PHE A 328 7.04 17.78 -5.25
CA PHE A 328 7.57 16.47 -4.87
C PHE A 328 8.86 16.58 -4.06
N PHE A 329 9.09 15.58 -3.22
CA PHE A 329 10.31 15.49 -2.41
C PHE A 329 11.46 14.92 -3.24
N THR A 330 12.30 15.82 -3.77
CA THR A 330 13.50 15.48 -4.55
C THR A 330 14.77 15.75 -3.77
N GLY A 331 15.80 14.91 -3.97
CA GLY A 331 17.13 15.14 -3.43
C GLY A 331 17.89 16.23 -4.19
N ALA A 332 19.08 16.59 -3.70
CA ALA A 332 19.97 17.54 -4.37
C ALA A 332 20.41 17.08 -5.77
N ASP A 333 20.38 15.77 -6.01
CA ASP A 333 20.62 15.13 -7.31
C ASP A 333 19.43 15.28 -8.28
N GLY A 334 18.31 15.86 -7.84
CA GLY A 334 17.10 16.12 -8.63
C GLY A 334 16.14 14.93 -8.72
N SER A 335 16.56 13.71 -8.36
CA SER A 335 15.68 12.55 -8.33
C SER A 335 14.76 12.54 -7.10
N MET A 336 13.60 11.90 -7.23
CA MET A 336 12.69 11.71 -6.09
C MET A 336 13.32 10.85 -4.99
N ARG A 337 12.94 11.12 -3.74
CA ARG A 337 13.21 10.25 -2.58
C ARG A 337 11.88 9.79 -1.99
N SER A 338 11.36 8.66 -2.48
CA SER A 338 10.22 8.00 -1.83
C SER A 338 10.62 7.42 -0.47
N ASN A 339 9.64 7.15 0.39
CA ASN A 339 9.85 6.39 1.63
C ASN A 339 8.52 5.83 2.11
N ARG A 340 8.31 4.51 1.99
CA ARG A 340 7.02 3.90 2.35
C ARG A 340 6.72 4.01 3.83
N ALA A 341 7.70 3.77 4.70
CA ALA A 341 7.49 3.84 6.15
C ALA A 341 7.04 5.24 6.58
N PHE A 342 7.77 6.29 6.16
CA PHE A 342 7.40 7.67 6.51
C PHE A 342 6.15 8.15 5.79
N CYS A 343 5.91 7.74 4.55
CA CYS A 343 4.68 8.08 3.85
C CYS A 343 3.46 7.42 4.49
N GLN A 344 3.58 6.18 4.98
CA GLN A 344 2.54 5.51 5.76
C GLN A 344 2.29 6.22 7.10
N ALA A 345 3.35 6.66 7.79
CA ALA A 345 3.20 7.43 9.02
C ALA A 345 2.49 8.77 8.78
N ALA A 346 2.85 9.49 7.71
CA ALA A 346 2.18 10.72 7.29
C ALA A 346 0.72 10.45 6.87
N GLY A 347 0.47 9.38 6.11
CA GLY A 347 -0.87 8.93 5.73
C GLY A 347 -1.75 8.63 6.95
N HIS A 348 -1.19 8.08 8.03
CA HIS A 348 -1.92 7.79 9.27
C HIS A 348 -2.16 9.05 10.11
N TYR A 349 -1.09 9.76 10.50
CA TYR A 349 -1.15 10.83 11.50
C TYR A 349 -1.39 12.23 10.95
N ALA A 350 -0.94 12.53 9.71
CA ALA A 350 -0.93 13.88 9.16
C ALA A 350 -2.10 14.16 8.19
N CYS A 351 -2.69 13.12 7.61
CA CYS A 351 -3.84 13.25 6.71
C CYS A 351 -5.16 13.43 7.48
N ASP A 352 -6.04 14.27 6.92
CA ASP A 352 -7.43 14.43 7.37
C ASP A 352 -8.30 13.26 6.93
N LEU A 353 -8.00 12.72 5.74
CA LEU A 353 -8.85 11.74 5.07
C LEU A 353 -8.05 10.62 4.41
N PHE A 354 -8.58 9.40 4.50
CA PHE A 354 -8.31 8.29 3.60
C PHE A 354 -9.60 7.93 2.85
N ILE A 355 -9.49 7.69 1.54
CA ILE A 355 -10.56 7.11 0.73
C ILE A 355 -10.01 5.91 -0.05
N GLY A 356 -10.73 4.80 -0.04
CA GLY A 356 -10.31 3.61 -0.78
C GLY A 356 -11.49 2.69 -1.10
N SER A 357 -11.25 1.74 -1.98
CA SER A 357 -12.22 0.71 -2.38
C SER A 357 -11.94 -0.61 -1.66
N THR A 358 -12.88 -1.54 -1.75
CA THR A 358 -12.83 -2.87 -1.14
C THR A 358 -13.56 -3.89 -2.00
N LEU A 359 -13.43 -5.18 -1.64
CA LEU A 359 -14.18 -6.26 -2.29
C LEU A 359 -15.51 -6.54 -1.58
N GLN A 360 -15.50 -6.61 -0.25
CA GLN A 360 -16.73 -6.84 0.52
C GLN A 360 -16.88 -5.82 1.64
N ILE A 361 -18.14 -5.50 1.97
CA ILE A 361 -18.57 -4.73 3.14
C ILE A 361 -19.72 -5.49 3.82
N ASP A 362 -19.66 -5.67 5.14
CA ASP A 362 -20.75 -6.25 5.93
C ASP A 362 -21.71 -5.22 6.54
N LEU A 363 -22.70 -5.70 7.29
CA LEU A 363 -23.71 -4.88 7.97
C LEU A 363 -23.15 -3.96 9.06
N GLN A 364 -21.94 -4.21 9.54
CA GLN A 364 -21.25 -3.36 10.50
C GLN A 364 -20.30 -2.38 9.79
N GLY A 365 -20.14 -2.50 8.47
CA GLY A 365 -19.22 -1.69 7.68
C GLY A 365 -17.78 -2.21 7.74
N ASN A 366 -17.54 -3.42 8.27
CA ASN A 366 -16.25 -4.06 8.14
C ASN A 366 -16.02 -4.36 6.66
N SER A 367 -14.80 -4.11 6.20
CA SER A 367 -14.45 -4.28 4.80
C SER A 367 -13.22 -5.16 4.63
N SER A 368 -13.21 -5.99 3.58
CA SER A 368 -12.06 -6.85 3.27
C SER A 368 -11.88 -7.07 1.76
N THR A 369 -10.63 -7.27 1.39
CA THR A 369 -10.16 -7.69 0.06
C THR A 369 -9.76 -9.18 0.02
N ALA A 370 -9.78 -9.87 1.16
CA ALA A 370 -9.42 -11.27 1.29
C ALA A 370 -10.68 -12.15 1.21
N THR A 371 -10.78 -12.97 0.17
CA THR A 371 -11.89 -13.92 -0.04
C THR A 371 -11.35 -15.34 -0.24
N ARG A 372 -12.20 -16.37 -0.09
CA ARG A 372 -11.78 -17.80 -0.13
C ARG A 372 -11.08 -18.25 -1.42
N GLY A 373 -11.13 -17.47 -2.51
CA GLY A 373 -10.40 -17.76 -3.76
C GLY A 373 -9.28 -16.76 -4.09
N ARG A 374 -9.09 -15.73 -3.26
CA ARG A 374 -8.19 -14.61 -3.55
C ARG A 374 -7.76 -13.95 -2.25
N ILE A 375 -6.54 -14.25 -1.82
CA ILE A 375 -5.92 -13.60 -0.65
C ILE A 375 -5.07 -12.45 -1.18
N ALA A 376 -5.63 -11.23 -1.29
CA ALA A 376 -4.93 -10.06 -1.84
C ALA A 376 -4.06 -9.29 -0.81
N GLY A 377 -4.30 -9.50 0.48
CA GLY A 377 -3.68 -8.74 1.57
C GLY A 377 -4.27 -7.33 1.74
N PHE A 378 -3.72 -6.59 2.70
CA PHE A 378 -4.22 -5.25 3.09
C PHE A 378 -3.43 -4.11 2.45
N GLY A 379 -2.15 -4.34 2.14
CA GLY A 379 -1.23 -3.28 1.75
C GLY A 379 -1.22 -2.13 2.76
N GLY A 380 -1.50 -0.91 2.30
CA GLY A 380 -1.53 0.27 3.18
C GLY A 380 -2.89 0.58 3.78
N ALA A 381 -3.94 -0.13 3.37
CA ALA A 381 -5.32 0.26 3.63
C ALA A 381 -5.65 0.23 5.12
N SER A 382 -5.24 -0.79 5.88
CA SER A 382 -5.54 -0.86 7.32
C SER A 382 -4.84 0.24 8.14
N ASN A 383 -3.65 0.67 7.72
CA ASN A 383 -2.97 1.80 8.38
C ASN A 383 -3.67 3.13 8.06
N MET A 384 -3.99 3.38 6.79
CA MET A 384 -4.57 4.66 6.39
C MET A 384 -6.07 4.76 6.68
N GLY A 385 -6.79 3.64 6.64
CA GLY A 385 -8.22 3.52 6.92
C GLY A 385 -8.56 3.28 8.39
N ALA A 386 -7.69 3.65 9.32
CA ALA A 386 -7.95 3.61 10.76
C ALA A 386 -7.99 5.02 11.37
N ASP A 387 -8.78 5.22 12.43
CA ASP A 387 -8.71 6.46 13.21
C ASP A 387 -7.38 6.53 13.97
N ALA A 388 -6.62 7.60 13.74
CA ALA A 388 -5.32 7.79 14.36
C ALA A 388 -5.47 8.22 15.83
N ARG A 389 -5.79 7.28 16.72
CA ARG A 389 -6.07 7.57 18.15
C ARG A 389 -4.90 8.21 18.90
N GLY A 390 -3.67 8.11 18.37
CA GLY A 390 -2.48 8.82 18.88
C GLY A 390 -2.35 10.28 18.43
N ARG A 391 -3.11 10.72 17.42
CA ARG A 391 -3.08 12.10 16.91
C ARG A 391 -3.58 13.08 17.96
N ARG A 392 -2.88 14.21 18.10
CA ARG A 392 -3.29 15.35 18.96
C ARG A 392 -3.36 16.68 18.22
N HIS A 393 -2.66 16.78 17.08
CA HIS A 393 -2.67 18.00 16.27
C HIS A 393 -4.04 18.19 15.58
N ALA A 394 -4.71 19.28 15.96
CA ALA A 394 -6.02 19.62 15.48
C ALA A 394 -6.02 20.06 14.01
N SER A 395 -7.15 19.89 13.34
CA SER A 395 -7.42 20.51 12.04
C SER A 395 -8.91 20.59 11.80
N PRO A 396 -9.41 21.50 10.94
CA PRO A 396 -10.84 21.70 10.72
C PRO A 396 -11.61 20.41 10.40
N ALA A 397 -11.19 19.65 9.39
CA ALA A 397 -11.83 18.39 8.99
C ALA A 397 -11.88 17.36 10.14
N TRP A 398 -10.74 17.14 10.80
CA TRP A 398 -10.60 16.20 11.92
C TRP A 398 -11.46 16.59 13.13
N LEU A 399 -11.53 17.88 13.48
CA LEU A 399 -12.36 18.37 14.58
C LEU A 399 -13.85 18.25 14.24
N ARG A 400 -14.24 18.62 13.02
CA ARG A 400 -15.63 18.52 12.56
C ARG A 400 -16.13 17.07 12.60
N ALA A 401 -15.36 16.14 12.04
CA ALA A 401 -15.69 14.72 12.07
C ALA A 401 -15.78 14.18 13.51
N GLY A 402 -14.91 14.65 14.41
CA GLY A 402 -14.99 14.32 15.84
C GLY A 402 -16.27 14.81 16.51
N GLN A 403 -16.67 16.06 16.23
CA GLN A 403 -17.92 16.64 16.74
C GLN A 403 -19.14 15.85 16.28
N GLU A 404 -19.20 15.47 14.99
CA GLU A 404 -20.28 14.66 14.45
C GLU A 404 -20.34 13.28 15.11
N ALA A 405 -19.19 12.62 15.28
CA ALA A 405 -19.09 11.32 15.93
C ALA A 405 -19.54 11.34 17.41
N GLN A 406 -19.51 12.51 18.06
CA GLN A 406 -19.85 12.69 19.47
C GLN A 406 -21.22 13.35 19.70
N ALA A 407 -21.92 13.78 18.64
CA ALA A 407 -23.16 14.55 18.74
C ALA A 407 -24.31 13.85 19.50
N GLY A 408 -24.20 12.53 19.78
CA GLY A 408 -25.13 11.76 20.61
C GLY A 408 -24.70 11.54 22.07
N GLY A 409 -23.47 11.89 22.46
CA GLY A 409 -22.91 11.61 23.78
C GLY A 409 -22.70 12.87 24.62
N ALA A 410 -23.73 13.32 25.33
CA ALA A 410 -23.59 14.45 26.26
C ALA A 410 -22.50 14.17 27.31
N GLY A 411 -21.52 15.08 27.42
CA GLY A 411 -20.44 14.99 28.42
C GLY A 411 -19.22 14.14 28.02
N ALA A 412 -19.14 13.64 26.78
CA ALA A 412 -17.94 12.95 26.30
C ALA A 412 -16.75 13.93 26.16
N MET A 413 -15.55 13.46 26.45
CA MET A 413 -14.32 14.25 26.26
C MET A 413 -14.12 14.58 24.77
N PRO A 414 -13.97 15.86 24.38
CA PRO A 414 -13.81 16.24 22.98
C PRO A 414 -12.58 15.58 22.36
N ARG A 415 -12.77 14.96 21.19
CA ARG A 415 -11.68 14.45 20.35
C ARG A 415 -12.06 14.62 18.89
N GLY A 416 -11.07 14.82 18.05
CA GLY A 416 -11.29 14.70 16.62
C GLY A 416 -11.32 13.25 16.15
N ARG A 417 -11.60 13.09 14.86
CA ARG A 417 -11.69 11.80 14.20
C ARG A 417 -11.19 11.92 12.76
N LYS A 418 -10.35 10.99 12.32
CA LYS A 418 -9.93 10.94 10.92
C LYS A 418 -11.10 10.51 10.04
N LEU A 419 -11.22 11.11 8.85
CA LEU A 419 -12.18 10.67 7.85
C LEU A 419 -11.65 9.41 7.17
N VAL A 420 -12.41 8.33 7.26
CA VAL A 420 -12.17 7.05 6.59
C VAL A 420 -13.37 6.77 5.69
N VAL A 421 -13.15 6.77 4.38
CA VAL A 421 -14.18 6.63 3.36
C VAL A 421 -13.99 5.32 2.60
N GLN A 422 -15.02 4.47 2.60
CA GLN A 422 -15.13 3.33 1.69
C GLN A 422 -15.92 3.77 0.46
N MET A 423 -15.28 3.76 -0.70
CA MET A 423 -15.88 4.12 -1.99
C MET A 423 -15.96 2.88 -2.86
N VAL A 424 -17.17 2.41 -3.15
CA VAL A 424 -17.38 1.15 -3.88
C VAL A 424 -18.70 1.17 -4.65
N GLU A 425 -18.71 0.59 -5.85
CA GLU A 425 -19.96 0.31 -6.57
C GLU A 425 -20.75 -0.80 -5.86
N THR A 426 -22.08 -0.76 -5.86
CA THR A 426 -22.88 -1.78 -5.14
C THR A 426 -22.68 -3.20 -5.69
N PHE A 427 -22.38 -3.30 -6.98
CA PHE A 427 -22.00 -4.53 -7.67
C PHE A 427 -20.63 -4.39 -8.29
N ARG A 428 -19.84 -5.46 -8.20
CA ARG A 428 -18.52 -5.57 -8.83
C ARG A 428 -18.62 -6.32 -10.16
N GLU A 429 -17.45 -6.64 -10.72
CA GLU A 429 -17.33 -7.53 -11.87
C GLU A 429 -18.18 -8.81 -11.68
N HIS A 430 -18.77 -9.28 -12.78
CA HIS A 430 -19.66 -10.43 -12.80
C HIS A 430 -20.91 -10.31 -11.91
N MET A 431 -21.36 -9.08 -11.59
CA MET A 431 -22.53 -8.82 -10.74
C MET A 431 -22.41 -9.41 -9.33
N ALA A 432 -21.18 -9.59 -8.83
CA ALA A 432 -20.96 -9.98 -7.45
C ALA A 432 -21.29 -8.80 -6.51
N PRO A 433 -22.17 -8.95 -5.51
CA PRO A 433 -22.50 -7.86 -4.61
C PRO A 433 -21.28 -7.46 -3.77
N ALA A 434 -21.04 -6.16 -3.65
CA ALA A 434 -20.03 -5.62 -2.73
C ALA A 434 -20.51 -5.69 -1.27
N PHE A 435 -21.82 -5.61 -1.05
CA PHE A 435 -22.43 -5.66 0.28
C PHE A 435 -22.93 -7.09 0.57
N VAL A 436 -22.48 -7.66 1.68
CA VAL A 436 -22.79 -9.04 2.10
C VAL A 436 -23.27 -9.08 3.54
N GLU A 437 -24.05 -10.10 3.89
CA GLU A 437 -24.49 -10.28 5.29
C GLU A 437 -23.30 -10.68 6.19
N THR A 438 -22.40 -11.53 5.66
CA THR A 438 -21.18 -11.99 6.33
C THR A 438 -20.00 -11.95 5.37
N LEU A 439 -18.85 -11.41 5.80
CA LEU A 439 -17.62 -11.41 4.99
C LEU A 439 -17.09 -12.82 4.74
N ASP A 440 -16.55 -13.06 3.54
CA ASP A 440 -15.81 -14.29 3.21
C ASP A 440 -14.58 -14.48 4.12
N ALA A 441 -14.06 -13.38 4.67
CA ALA A 441 -12.94 -13.34 5.59
C ALA A 441 -13.12 -14.27 6.81
N TRP A 442 -14.34 -14.49 7.29
CA TRP A 442 -14.58 -15.44 8.38
C TRP A 442 -14.17 -16.86 8.01
N GLY A 443 -14.63 -17.32 6.84
CA GLY A 443 -14.25 -18.64 6.34
C GLY A 443 -12.77 -18.76 6.05
N LEU A 444 -12.18 -17.70 5.50
CA LEU A 444 -10.74 -17.66 5.24
C LEU A 444 -9.93 -17.77 6.55
N ALA A 445 -10.40 -17.18 7.64
CA ALA A 445 -9.77 -17.29 8.95
C ALA A 445 -9.75 -18.74 9.44
N GLU A 446 -10.87 -19.46 9.29
CA GLU A 446 -10.99 -20.88 9.64
C GLU A 446 -10.05 -21.74 8.79
N ASP A 447 -10.05 -21.53 7.47
CA ASP A 447 -9.21 -22.28 6.52
C ASP A 447 -7.70 -22.08 6.80
N MET A 448 -7.32 -20.88 7.24
CA MET A 448 -5.94 -20.50 7.56
C MET A 448 -5.52 -20.76 9.01
N GLY A 449 -6.46 -21.09 9.90
CA GLY A 449 -6.20 -21.15 11.34
C GLY A 449 -5.82 -19.78 11.94
N MET A 450 -6.34 -18.68 11.40
CA MET A 450 -6.11 -17.33 11.94
C MET A 450 -6.98 -17.09 13.17
N GLU A 451 -6.41 -16.40 14.17
CA GLU A 451 -7.15 -16.02 15.38
C GLU A 451 -8.23 -14.97 15.13
N LEU A 452 -8.09 -14.19 14.05
CA LEU A 452 -9.01 -13.13 13.67
C LEU A 452 -9.28 -13.17 12.16
N PRO A 453 -10.52 -12.88 11.72
CA PRO A 453 -10.80 -12.68 10.31
C PRO A 453 -9.94 -11.56 9.71
N PRO A 454 -9.37 -11.76 8.51
CA PRO A 454 -8.58 -10.73 7.84
C PRO A 454 -9.46 -9.60 7.32
N VAL A 455 -9.90 -8.73 8.23
CA VAL A 455 -10.61 -7.49 7.95
C VAL A 455 -9.58 -6.42 7.58
N MET A 456 -9.75 -5.80 6.41
CA MET A 456 -8.86 -4.74 5.94
C MET A 456 -9.12 -3.43 6.69
N ILE A 457 -10.38 -2.99 6.80
CA ILE A 457 -10.78 -1.82 7.57
C ILE A 457 -12.01 -2.18 8.39
N TYR A 458 -11.91 -2.03 9.71
CA TYR A 458 -13.01 -2.29 10.63
C TYR A 458 -14.09 -1.23 10.53
N GLY A 459 -15.34 -1.65 10.74
CA GLY A 459 -16.49 -0.77 10.66
C GLY A 459 -16.40 0.41 11.64
N ASP A 460 -15.90 0.18 12.86
CA ASP A 460 -15.79 1.24 13.85
C ASP A 460 -14.80 2.35 13.47
N ASP A 461 -13.91 2.13 12.50
CA ASP A 461 -13.07 3.15 11.90
C ASP A 461 -13.76 3.87 10.72
N VAL A 462 -14.59 3.17 9.93
CA VAL A 462 -15.30 3.75 8.77
C VAL A 462 -16.23 4.88 9.18
N THR A 463 -15.98 6.05 8.59
CA THR A 463 -16.79 7.26 8.78
C THR A 463 -17.83 7.44 7.70
N HIS A 464 -17.49 7.09 6.45
CA HIS A 464 -18.37 7.25 5.30
C HIS A 464 -18.32 6.02 4.41
N ILE A 465 -19.48 5.63 3.89
CA ILE A 465 -19.59 4.73 2.73
C ILE A 465 -20.18 5.54 1.58
N LEU A 466 -19.52 5.50 0.43
CA LEU A 466 -19.90 6.18 -0.78
C LEU A 466 -20.11 5.14 -1.88
N THR A 467 -21.32 5.12 -2.44
CA THR A 467 -21.68 4.29 -3.59
C THR A 467 -22.37 5.17 -4.64
N GLU A 468 -22.69 4.60 -5.79
CA GLU A 468 -23.50 5.25 -6.82
C GLU A 468 -24.89 5.67 -6.33
N GLU A 469 -25.39 5.01 -5.28
CA GLU A 469 -26.66 5.29 -4.64
C GLU A 469 -26.61 6.52 -3.70
N GLY A 470 -25.42 6.91 -3.22
CA GLY A 470 -25.24 8.03 -2.31
C GLY A 470 -24.16 7.83 -1.24
N ILE A 471 -24.15 8.73 -0.26
CA ILE A 471 -23.23 8.72 0.88
C ILE A 471 -23.98 8.35 2.15
N ALA A 472 -23.48 7.37 2.91
CA ALA A 472 -23.83 7.14 4.30
C ALA A 472 -22.74 7.71 5.21
N ASN A 473 -23.05 8.78 5.97
CA ASN A 473 -22.20 9.33 7.02
C ASN A 473 -22.45 8.58 8.33
N LEU A 474 -21.63 7.57 8.60
CA LEU A 474 -21.78 6.67 9.74
C LEU A 474 -21.44 7.32 11.09
N LEU A 475 -20.83 8.52 11.07
CA LEU A 475 -20.57 9.30 12.28
C LEU A 475 -21.86 9.79 12.94
N LEU A 476 -22.93 9.97 12.15
CA LEU A 476 -24.21 10.49 12.61
C LEU A 476 -25.16 9.39 13.11
N CYS A 477 -24.79 8.11 12.93
CA CYS A 477 -25.54 6.97 13.43
C CYS A 477 -25.38 6.84 14.95
N ARG A 478 -26.49 6.66 15.66
CA ARG A 478 -26.54 6.62 17.12
C ARG A 478 -26.58 5.21 17.69
N THR A 479 -26.99 4.24 16.88
CA THR A 479 -27.16 2.84 17.27
C THR A 479 -26.58 1.91 16.19
N ALA A 480 -26.31 0.66 16.56
CA ALA A 480 -25.91 -0.37 15.60
C ALA A 480 -26.98 -0.59 14.53
N GLU A 481 -28.26 -0.50 14.89
CA GLU A 481 -29.39 -0.63 13.96
C GLU A 481 -29.44 0.54 12.96
N GLU A 482 -29.25 1.79 13.41
CA GLU A 482 -29.14 2.94 12.49
C GLU A 482 -27.97 2.77 11.54
N ARG A 483 -26.83 2.28 12.03
CA ARG A 483 -25.66 2.01 11.21
C ARG A 483 -25.93 0.95 10.16
N GLU A 484 -26.50 -0.18 10.55
CA GLU A 484 -26.89 -1.23 9.61
C GLU A 484 -27.84 -0.69 8.52
N GLN A 485 -28.89 0.04 8.92
CA GLN A 485 -29.86 0.58 7.96
C GLN A 485 -29.27 1.71 7.09
N ALA A 486 -28.28 2.46 7.59
CA ALA A 486 -27.52 3.40 6.77
C ALA A 486 -26.74 2.68 5.67
N ILE A 487 -26.08 1.56 6.00
CA ILE A 487 -25.34 0.72 5.05
C ILE A 487 -26.30 0.10 4.03
N ARG A 488 -27.38 -0.54 4.48
CA ARG A 488 -28.42 -1.09 3.58
C ARG A 488 -29.02 0.00 2.68
N GLY A 489 -29.16 1.22 3.20
CA GLY A 489 -29.66 2.37 2.47
C GLY A 489 -28.82 2.78 1.26
N VAL A 490 -27.51 2.54 1.27
CA VAL A 490 -26.59 2.84 0.14
C VAL A 490 -26.11 1.59 -0.61
N ALA A 491 -26.59 0.40 -0.24
CA ALA A 491 -26.22 -0.88 -0.85
C ALA A 491 -27.02 -1.25 -2.12
N GLY A 492 -27.82 -0.33 -2.66
CA GLY A 492 -28.54 -0.48 -3.93
C GLY A 492 -29.50 -1.67 -3.98
N TYR A 493 -29.45 -2.41 -5.08
CA TYR A 493 -30.28 -3.61 -5.34
C TYR A 493 -29.58 -4.92 -4.95
N THR A 494 -28.49 -4.86 -4.18
CA THR A 494 -27.90 -6.07 -3.60
C THR A 494 -28.88 -6.75 -2.64
N PRO A 495 -28.70 -8.05 -2.31
CA PRO A 495 -29.52 -8.71 -1.30
C PRO A 495 -29.56 -7.94 0.03
N VAL A 496 -28.41 -7.39 0.46
CA VAL A 496 -28.31 -6.52 1.65
C VAL A 496 -29.14 -5.26 1.50
N GLY A 497 -29.04 -4.59 0.35
CA GLY A 497 -29.79 -3.36 0.07
C GLY A 497 -31.30 -3.55 -0.04
N LEU A 498 -31.76 -4.69 -0.58
CA LEU A 498 -33.17 -5.04 -0.70
C LEU A 498 -33.86 -5.28 0.65
N ALA A 499 -33.10 -5.70 1.66
CA ALA A 499 -33.58 -5.95 3.02
C ALA A 499 -33.67 -4.69 3.92
N ARG A 500 -33.49 -3.49 3.35
CA ARG A 500 -33.61 -2.23 4.10
C ARG A 500 -35.03 -1.98 4.62
N ASP A 501 -35.14 -1.41 5.83
CA ASP A 501 -36.37 -0.75 6.27
C ASP A 501 -36.48 0.62 5.58
N LYS A 502 -37.46 0.75 4.69
CA LYS A 502 -37.67 1.97 3.90
C LYS A 502 -37.94 3.20 4.77
N ARG A 503 -38.74 3.05 5.83
CA ARG A 503 -39.09 4.15 6.73
C ARG A 503 -37.89 4.58 7.56
N MET A 504 -37.08 3.61 8.02
CA MET A 504 -35.84 3.92 8.72
C MET A 504 -34.86 4.67 7.80
N VAL A 505 -34.70 4.21 6.55
CA VAL A 505 -33.83 4.86 5.56
C VAL A 505 -34.30 6.27 5.21
N GLU A 506 -35.61 6.51 5.08
CA GLU A 506 -36.17 7.85 4.90
C GLU A 506 -35.84 8.77 6.08
N ASN A 507 -36.05 8.31 7.32
CA ASN A 507 -35.67 9.06 8.52
C ASN A 507 -34.15 9.33 8.59
N LEU A 508 -33.31 8.39 8.15
CA LEU A 508 -31.86 8.59 8.07
C LEU A 508 -31.49 9.62 6.99
N ARG A 509 -32.23 9.70 5.88
CA ARG A 509 -32.08 10.76 4.89
C ARG A 509 -32.47 12.13 5.41
N ASP A 510 -33.61 12.22 6.12
CA ASP A 510 -34.08 13.48 6.72
C ASP A 510 -33.07 14.06 7.73
N ARG A 511 -32.34 13.17 8.41
CA ARG A 511 -31.25 13.52 9.34
C ARG A 511 -29.90 13.81 8.65
N GLY A 512 -29.81 13.67 7.33
CA GLY A 512 -28.56 13.82 6.58
C GLY A 512 -27.53 12.70 6.81
N VAL A 513 -27.93 11.60 7.48
CA VAL A 513 -27.08 10.39 7.62
C VAL A 513 -26.86 9.77 6.25
N ILE A 514 -27.92 9.70 5.44
CA ILE A 514 -27.84 9.28 4.03
C ILE A 514 -28.08 10.50 3.15
N ARG A 515 -27.19 10.74 2.18
CA ARG A 515 -27.35 11.78 1.16
C ARG A 515 -27.25 11.18 -0.24
N ARG A 516 -28.31 11.29 -1.02
CA ARG A 516 -28.36 10.90 -2.44
C ARG A 516 -27.70 11.97 -3.31
N PRO A 517 -27.38 11.67 -4.59
CA PRO A 517 -26.92 12.70 -5.54
C PRO A 517 -27.80 13.95 -5.54
N ALA A 518 -29.14 13.77 -5.57
CA ALA A 518 -30.09 14.89 -5.56
C ALA A 518 -30.02 15.73 -4.27
N ASP A 519 -29.78 15.11 -3.11
CA ASP A 519 -29.63 15.80 -1.83
C ASP A 519 -28.35 16.66 -1.79
N LEU A 520 -27.37 16.32 -2.63
CA LEU A 520 -26.15 17.08 -2.85
C LEU A 520 -26.27 18.09 -4.01
N GLY A 521 -27.44 18.19 -4.65
CA GLY A 521 -27.63 18.99 -5.87
C GLY A 521 -26.73 18.53 -7.01
N ILE A 522 -26.57 17.22 -7.18
CA ILE A 522 -25.87 16.57 -8.29
C ILE A 522 -26.92 15.88 -9.15
N ASP A 523 -26.99 16.26 -10.43
CA ASP A 523 -27.79 15.56 -11.43
C ASP A 523 -26.94 14.42 -12.02
N PRO A 524 -27.32 13.14 -11.81
CA PRO A 524 -26.56 11.99 -12.34
C PRO A 524 -26.36 12.03 -13.86
N ARG A 525 -27.24 12.70 -14.62
CA ARG A 525 -27.12 12.83 -16.07
C ARG A 525 -25.94 13.70 -16.50
N LEU A 526 -25.40 14.51 -15.59
CA LEU A 526 -24.21 15.33 -15.83
C LEU A 526 -22.91 14.59 -15.52
N ALA A 527 -22.97 13.41 -14.91
CA ALA A 527 -21.81 12.59 -14.57
C ALA A 527 -21.27 11.85 -15.80
N THR A 528 -20.77 12.61 -16.76
CA THR A 528 -20.22 12.08 -18.02
C THR A 528 -18.70 12.12 -17.99
N ARG A 529 -18.08 11.31 -18.86
CA ARG A 529 -16.61 11.27 -19.00
C ARG A 529 -16.02 12.59 -19.52
N ASP A 530 -16.83 13.54 -19.99
CA ASP A 530 -16.38 14.87 -20.38
C ASP A 530 -15.96 15.74 -19.19
N LEU A 531 -16.29 15.34 -17.96
CA LEU A 531 -15.77 15.96 -16.75
C LEU A 531 -14.31 15.57 -16.46
N LEU A 532 -13.76 14.51 -17.07
CA LEU A 532 -12.38 14.10 -16.83
C LEU A 532 -11.42 15.09 -17.50
N ALA A 533 -10.50 15.69 -16.73
CA ALA A 533 -9.48 16.58 -17.25
C ALA A 533 -8.55 15.91 -18.30
N ALA A 534 -8.43 14.58 -18.23
CA ALA A 534 -7.78 13.74 -19.23
C ALA A 534 -8.58 12.45 -19.41
N ARG A 535 -8.91 12.08 -20.65
CA ARG A 535 -9.76 10.92 -20.97
C ARG A 535 -8.97 9.71 -21.44
N THR A 536 -7.66 9.87 -21.67
CA THR A 536 -6.74 8.83 -22.15
C THR A 536 -5.35 9.03 -21.55
N VAL A 537 -4.50 8.00 -21.61
CA VAL A 537 -3.07 8.12 -21.27
C VAL A 537 -2.37 9.17 -22.12
N LYS A 538 -2.75 9.33 -23.39
CA LYS A 538 -2.20 10.35 -24.29
C LYS A 538 -2.49 11.76 -23.79
N ASP A 539 -3.67 11.99 -23.23
CA ASP A 539 -4.03 13.28 -22.64
C ASP A 539 -3.21 13.57 -21.38
N LEU A 540 -2.90 12.54 -20.56
CA LEU A 540 -1.98 12.68 -19.42
C LEU A 540 -0.57 13.08 -19.88
N VAL A 541 -0.06 12.47 -20.95
CA VAL A 541 1.24 12.85 -21.53
C VAL A 541 1.22 14.30 -22.00
N ARG A 542 0.14 14.74 -22.67
CA ARG A 542 -0.02 16.15 -23.10
C ARG A 542 -0.07 17.09 -21.90
N ALA A 543 -0.85 16.76 -20.87
CA ALA A 543 -0.95 17.55 -19.64
C ALA A 543 0.40 17.68 -18.95
N SER A 544 1.26 16.65 -19.01
CA SER A 544 2.61 16.68 -18.44
C SER A 544 3.64 17.50 -19.22
N GLY A 545 3.27 18.04 -20.39
CA GLY A 545 4.23 18.66 -21.32
C GLY A 545 5.18 17.65 -21.98
N GLY A 546 4.77 16.39 -22.13
CA GLY A 546 5.59 15.31 -22.69
C GLY A 546 6.59 14.67 -21.71
N LEU A 547 6.57 15.07 -20.44
CA LEU A 547 7.51 14.58 -19.42
C LEU A 547 7.10 13.25 -18.79
N TYR A 548 5.80 12.94 -18.79
CA TYR A 548 5.32 11.61 -18.46
C TYR A 548 5.57 10.65 -19.63
N GLN A 549 6.35 9.61 -19.37
CA GLN A 549 6.71 8.59 -20.35
C GLN A 549 6.05 7.25 -20.00
N PRO A 550 4.76 7.03 -20.33
CA PRO A 550 4.01 5.85 -19.89
C PRO A 550 4.72 4.54 -20.24
N PRO A 551 4.56 3.47 -19.44
CA PRO A 551 5.08 2.15 -19.76
C PRO A 551 4.54 1.66 -21.12
N ARG A 552 5.31 0.79 -21.81
CA ARG A 552 4.93 0.27 -23.14
C ARG A 552 3.51 -0.31 -23.18
N ARG A 553 3.05 -0.97 -22.12
CA ARG A 553 1.69 -1.56 -22.03
C ARG A 553 0.55 -0.54 -22.13
N PHE A 554 0.84 0.74 -21.91
CA PHE A 554 -0.13 1.85 -21.95
C PHE A 554 0.08 2.79 -23.15
N ARG A 555 1.03 2.49 -24.05
CA ARG A 555 1.25 3.26 -25.29
C ARG A 555 0.51 2.57 -26.44
N ASN A 556 -0.45 3.25 -27.03
CA ASN A 556 -1.18 2.81 -28.22
C ASN A 556 -1.04 3.77 -29.41
N TRP A 557 0.08 4.51 -29.47
CA TRP A 557 0.43 5.45 -30.54
C TRP A 557 1.92 5.41 -30.87
#